data_AF-A0A916BB53-F1
#
_entry.id   AF-A0A916BB53-F1
#
_cell.length_a   1.000
_cell.length_b   1.000
_cell.length_c   1.000
_cell.angle_alpha   90.00
_cell.angle_beta   90.00
_cell.angle_gamma   90.00
#
_symmetry.space_group_name_H-M   'P 1'
#
loop_
_entity.id
_entity.type
_entity.pdbx_description
1 polymer ?
#
loop_
_entity_poly.entity_id
_entity_poly.type
_entity_poly.pdbx_seq_one_letter_code
_entity_poly.pdbx_strand_id
1 'polypeptide(L)'
;MLDRIVDAEFKDVVKACEKRFGQPQRDQNVMKEIIAKCVRPLKDFDESFRTAMGFLSNPHQLRATGRMEDRHAVMKLTFADRLAYVRGERSRTPETILPFKACSGSSGGENKMARPAGVEPTTLGFGNQYSIHLSYGRIH
;
A
#
# COMPACT_ATOMS: atom_id res chain seq x y z
N MET A 1 -43.80 -53.09 17.81
CA MET A 1 -43.67 -52.97 16.33
C MET A 1 -43.42 -51.52 15.90
N LEU A 2 -43.94 -50.53 16.64
CA LEU A 2 -43.70 -49.09 16.39
C LEU A 2 -42.27 -48.62 16.75
N ASP A 3 -41.65 -49.19 17.77
CA ASP A 3 -40.28 -48.80 18.19
C ASP A 3 -39.24 -48.97 17.07
N ARG A 4 -39.39 -49.99 16.22
CA ARG A 4 -38.47 -50.21 15.08
C ARG A 4 -38.60 -49.16 13.98
N ILE A 5 -39.76 -48.55 13.83
CA ILE A 5 -40.00 -47.50 12.83
C ILE A 5 -39.41 -46.18 13.33
N VAL A 6 -39.61 -45.88 14.62
CA VAL A 6 -39.01 -44.71 15.29
C VAL A 6 -37.49 -44.80 15.31
N ASP A 7 -36.92 -45.97 15.60
CA ASP A 7 -35.47 -46.20 15.56
C ASP A 7 -34.87 -46.06 14.15
N ALA A 8 -35.63 -46.44 13.11
CA ALA A 8 -35.20 -46.30 11.72
C ALA A 8 -35.19 -44.82 11.30
N GLU A 9 -36.24 -44.07 11.61
CA GLU A 9 -36.29 -42.62 11.37
C GLU A 9 -35.21 -41.86 12.16
N PHE A 10 -34.98 -42.24 13.43
CA PHE A 10 -33.94 -41.62 14.25
C PHE A 10 -32.54 -41.85 13.67
N LYS A 11 -32.24 -43.06 13.17
CA LYS A 11 -30.97 -43.35 12.49
C LYS A 11 -30.77 -42.52 11.23
N ASP A 12 -31.81 -42.33 10.43
CA ASP A 12 -31.72 -41.51 9.22
C ASP A 12 -31.53 -40.03 9.56
N VAL A 13 -32.18 -39.53 10.61
CA VAL A 13 -31.97 -38.15 11.11
C VAL A 13 -30.56 -37.96 11.66
N VAL A 14 -30.04 -38.91 12.46
CA VAL A 14 -28.67 -38.86 12.98
C VAL A 14 -27.66 -38.85 11.84
N LYS A 15 -27.83 -39.71 10.84
CA LYS A 15 -26.95 -39.78 9.67
C LYS A 15 -27.00 -38.50 8.82
N ALA A 16 -28.18 -37.89 8.68
CA ALA A 16 -28.32 -36.60 8.03
C ALA A 16 -27.65 -35.47 8.83
N CYS A 17 -27.72 -35.53 10.17
CA CYS A 17 -27.04 -34.61 11.07
C CYS A 17 -25.52 -34.73 10.95
N GLU A 18 -24.98 -35.94 11.07
CA GLU A 18 -23.55 -36.23 10.90
C GLU A 18 -23.03 -35.78 9.53
N LYS A 19 -23.83 -35.96 8.47
CA LYS A 19 -23.49 -35.48 7.12
C LYS A 19 -23.41 -33.95 7.06
N ARG A 20 -24.29 -33.23 7.76
CA ARG A 20 -24.27 -31.75 7.83
C ARG A 20 -23.08 -31.22 8.62
N PHE A 21 -22.70 -31.89 9.71
CA PHE A 21 -21.53 -31.48 10.51
C PHE A 21 -20.20 -31.96 9.92
N GLY A 22 -20.21 -33.00 9.11
CA GLY A 22 -18.99 -33.59 8.54
C GLY A 22 -18.22 -32.66 7.61
N GLN A 23 -18.90 -31.86 6.77
CA GLN A 23 -18.22 -30.94 5.85
C GLN A 23 -17.53 -29.77 6.58
N PRO A 24 -18.22 -29.02 7.46
CA PRO A 24 -17.58 -27.99 8.28
C PRO A 24 -16.42 -28.51 9.13
N GLN A 25 -16.52 -29.74 9.65
CA GLN A 25 -15.45 -30.33 10.46
C GLN A 25 -14.19 -30.61 9.63
N ARG A 26 -14.36 -31.08 8.38
CA ARG A 26 -13.25 -31.27 7.43
C ARG A 26 -12.59 -29.93 7.09
N ASP A 27 -13.40 -28.92 6.79
CA ASP A 27 -12.89 -27.59 6.43
C ASP A 27 -12.13 -26.95 7.60
N GLN A 28 -12.63 -27.08 8.84
CA GLN A 28 -11.91 -26.65 10.03
C GLN A 28 -10.59 -27.40 10.22
N ASN A 29 -10.56 -28.72 9.98
CA ASN A 29 -9.34 -29.51 10.11
C ASN A 29 -8.30 -29.13 9.05
N VAL A 30 -8.73 -28.89 7.80
CA VAL A 30 -7.87 -28.37 6.73
C VAL A 30 -7.32 -26.99 7.12
N MET A 31 -8.15 -26.10 7.64
CA MET A 31 -7.70 -24.77 8.05
C MET A 31 -6.67 -24.83 9.19
N LYS A 32 -6.90 -25.71 10.19
CA LYS A 32 -5.95 -25.96 11.28
C LYS A 32 -4.63 -26.54 10.77
N GLU A 33 -4.69 -27.44 9.79
CA GLU A 33 -3.50 -28.01 9.14
C GLU A 33 -2.72 -26.95 8.36
N ILE A 34 -3.40 -26.06 7.63
CA ILE A 34 -2.79 -24.93 6.93
C ILE A 34 -2.11 -24.00 7.93
N ILE A 35 -2.80 -23.63 9.02
CA ILE A 35 -2.24 -22.77 10.08
C ILE A 35 -1.02 -23.44 10.73
N ALA A 36 -1.07 -24.74 11.00
CA ALA A 36 0.06 -25.48 11.57
C ALA A 36 1.25 -25.60 10.60
N LYS A 37 0.98 -25.69 9.29
CA LYS A 37 2.00 -25.73 8.23
C LYS A 37 2.55 -24.34 7.88
N CYS A 38 1.86 -23.25 8.25
CA CYS A 38 2.37 -21.91 8.05
C CYS A 38 3.62 -21.68 8.92
N VAL A 39 4.76 -21.49 8.25
CA VAL A 39 6.10 -21.30 8.86
C VAL A 39 6.19 -20.08 9.77
N ARG A 40 5.29 -19.11 9.63
CA ARG A 40 5.16 -17.97 10.54
C ARG A 40 3.70 -17.79 10.94
N PRO A 41 3.41 -17.60 12.24
CA PRO A 41 2.11 -17.09 12.65
C PRO A 41 1.88 -15.78 11.89
N LEU A 42 0.73 -15.68 11.22
CA LEU A 42 0.27 -14.38 10.73
C LEU A 42 0.19 -13.46 11.95
N LYS A 43 0.77 -12.26 11.85
CA LYS A 43 0.56 -11.22 12.86
C LYS A 43 -0.93 -11.03 13.05
N ASP A 44 -1.32 -10.65 14.27
CA ASP A 44 -2.71 -10.33 14.53
C ASP A 44 -3.19 -9.28 13.52
N PHE A 45 -4.44 -9.43 13.07
CA PHE A 45 -5.00 -8.57 12.05
C PHE A 45 -4.89 -7.11 12.48
N ASP A 46 -5.26 -6.81 13.73
CA ASP A 46 -5.20 -5.44 14.29
C ASP A 46 -3.78 -4.87 14.26
N GLU A 47 -2.77 -5.67 14.59
CA GLU A 47 -1.37 -5.24 14.53
C GLU A 47 -0.93 -4.93 13.09
N SER A 48 -1.29 -5.80 12.14
CA SER A 48 -0.94 -5.60 10.72
C SER A 48 -1.65 -4.38 10.12
N PHE A 49 -2.92 -4.18 10.47
CA PHE A 49 -3.72 -3.04 10.03
C PHE A 49 -3.19 -1.73 10.62
N ARG A 50 -2.92 -1.68 11.92
CA ARG A 50 -2.31 -0.49 12.57
C ARG A 50 -0.96 -0.15 11.97
N THR A 51 -0.15 -1.15 11.67
CA THR A 51 1.15 -0.95 11.01
C THR A 51 0.99 -0.35 9.62
N ALA A 52 0.06 -0.89 8.81
CA ALA A 52 -0.23 -0.38 7.47
C ALA A 52 -0.78 1.05 7.52
N MET A 53 -1.74 1.33 8.41
CA MET A 53 -2.30 2.67 8.59
C MET A 53 -1.26 3.67 9.09
N GLY A 54 -0.39 3.28 10.02
CA GLY A 54 0.72 4.11 10.49
C GLY A 54 1.66 4.52 9.36
N PHE A 55 2.00 3.57 8.47
CA PHE A 55 2.77 3.86 7.26
C PHE A 55 2.04 4.84 6.33
N LEU A 56 0.75 4.60 6.05
CA LEU A 56 -0.04 5.46 5.17
C LEU A 56 -0.17 6.90 5.72
N SER A 57 -0.28 7.06 7.05
CA SER A 57 -0.35 8.37 7.70
C SER A 57 0.98 9.13 7.62
N ASN A 58 2.12 8.46 7.77
CA ASN A 58 3.42 9.11 7.72
C ASN A 58 4.52 8.22 7.10
N PRO A 59 4.56 8.11 5.75
CA PRO A 59 5.55 7.27 5.06
C PRO A 59 6.99 7.79 5.24
N HIS A 60 7.17 9.05 5.63
CA HIS A 60 8.48 9.63 5.90
C HIS A 60 9.17 9.01 7.12
N GLN A 61 8.41 8.52 8.12
CA GLN A 61 9.00 7.90 9.30
C GLN A 61 9.87 6.68 8.95
N LEU A 62 9.36 5.81 8.07
CA LEU A 62 10.12 4.66 7.58
C LEU A 62 11.31 5.11 6.71
N ARG A 63 11.15 6.16 5.90
CA ARG A 63 12.24 6.69 5.07
C ARG A 63 13.37 7.34 5.89
N ALA A 64 13.02 7.94 7.04
CA ALA A 64 13.93 8.72 7.89
C ALA A 64 14.92 7.85 8.68
N THR A 65 14.70 6.53 8.77
CA THR A 65 15.64 5.59 9.39
C THR A 65 17.00 5.55 8.68
N GLY A 66 17.07 6.03 7.43
CA GLY A 66 18.30 6.12 6.65
C GLY A 66 18.76 4.79 6.02
N ARG A 67 18.16 3.66 6.39
CA ARG A 67 18.47 2.35 5.81
C ARG A 67 18.01 2.29 4.35
N MET A 68 18.85 1.76 3.49
CA MET A 68 18.53 1.63 2.06
C MET A 68 17.34 0.69 1.81
N GLU A 69 17.22 -0.35 2.63
CA GLU A 69 16.09 -1.28 2.63
C GLU A 69 14.77 -0.56 2.88
N ASP A 70 14.73 0.30 3.90
CA ASP A 70 13.54 1.07 4.26
C ASP A 70 13.18 2.10 3.19
N ARG A 71 14.18 2.76 2.60
CA ARG A 71 13.98 3.66 1.45
C ARG A 71 13.39 2.93 0.24
N HIS A 72 13.87 1.73 -0.05
CA HIS A 72 13.33 0.87 -1.11
C HIS A 72 11.92 0.37 -0.77
N ALA A 73 11.66 0.01 0.50
CA ALA A 73 10.35 -0.42 0.96
C ALA A 73 9.32 0.69 0.81
N VAL A 74 9.64 1.91 1.25
CA VAL A 74 8.79 3.09 1.06
C VAL A 74 8.48 3.30 -0.41
N MET A 75 9.49 3.25 -1.29
CA MET A 75 9.29 3.43 -2.73
C MET A 75 8.30 2.40 -3.31
N LYS A 76 8.47 1.12 -2.95
CA LYS A 76 7.58 0.03 -3.40
C LYS A 76 6.17 0.13 -2.82
N LEU A 77 6.04 0.68 -1.61
CA LEU A 77 4.75 0.85 -0.94
C LEU A 77 4.03 2.14 -1.35
N THR A 78 4.70 3.08 -2.02
CA THR A 78 4.07 4.35 -2.46
C THR A 78 3.70 4.32 -3.94
N PHE A 79 4.53 3.72 -4.79
CA PHE A 79 4.36 3.73 -6.24
C PHE A 79 3.93 2.36 -6.77
N ALA A 80 3.02 2.36 -7.74
CA ALA A 80 2.57 1.15 -8.42
C ALA A 80 3.67 0.58 -9.33
N ASP A 81 4.47 1.47 -9.93
CA ASP A 81 5.54 1.13 -10.87
C ASP A 81 6.90 1.71 -10.46
N ARG A 82 7.96 1.16 -11.05
CA ARG A 82 9.33 1.65 -10.85
C ARG A 82 9.47 3.05 -11.43
N LEU A 83 10.00 3.97 -10.64
CA LEU A 83 10.32 5.33 -11.10
C LEU A 83 11.40 5.28 -12.18
N ALA A 84 11.01 5.53 -13.44
CA ALA A 84 11.95 5.77 -14.52
C ALA A 84 12.36 7.24 -14.50
N TYR A 85 13.66 7.49 -14.35
CA TYR A 85 14.22 8.84 -14.41
C TYR A 85 14.91 9.04 -15.75
N VAL A 86 14.42 10.00 -16.54
CA VAL A 86 15.05 10.46 -17.78
C VAL A 86 15.57 11.88 -17.54
N ARG A 87 16.88 12.06 -17.62
CA ARG A 87 17.53 13.38 -17.43
C ARG A 87 17.16 14.30 -18.59
N GLY A 88 16.61 15.48 -18.29
CA GLY A 88 16.17 16.47 -19.29
C GLY A 88 14.68 16.41 -19.65
N GLU A 89 13.96 15.41 -19.14
CA GLU A 89 12.51 15.32 -19.27
C GLU A 89 11.85 15.85 -17.99
N ARG A 90 10.69 16.52 -18.13
CA ARG A 90 9.90 16.96 -16.96
C ARG A 90 9.46 15.70 -16.21
N SER A 91 9.69 15.64 -14.89
CA SER A 91 9.33 14.47 -14.08
C SER A 91 7.89 14.06 -14.35
N ARG A 92 7.69 12.91 -15.00
CA ARG A 92 6.37 12.26 -15.06
C ARG A 92 5.92 12.02 -13.61
N THR A 93 4.73 12.50 -13.26
CA THR A 93 4.11 12.15 -11.98
C THR A 93 3.95 10.63 -11.96
N PRO A 94 4.67 9.91 -11.09
CA PRO A 94 4.60 8.46 -11.08
C PRO A 94 3.25 8.00 -10.57
N GLU A 95 2.82 6.84 -11.05
CA GLU A 95 1.57 6.23 -10.65
C GLU A 95 1.69 5.75 -9.19
N THR A 96 0.87 6.33 -8.30
CA THR A 96 0.82 5.94 -6.90
C THR A 96 -0.11 4.73 -6.70
N ILE A 97 0.09 3.98 -5.61
CA ILE A 97 -0.81 2.86 -5.28
C ILE A 97 -2.19 3.35 -4.85
N LEU A 98 -3.19 2.44 -4.89
CA LEU A 98 -4.61 2.74 -4.64
C LEU A 98 -4.89 3.59 -3.38
N PRO A 99 -4.28 3.33 -2.20
CA PRO A 99 -4.48 4.18 -1.03
C PRO A 99 -4.16 5.66 -1.28
N PHE A 100 -3.04 5.97 -1.94
CA PHE A 100 -2.64 7.35 -2.22
C PHE A 100 -3.47 7.97 -3.35
N LYS A 101 -3.92 7.17 -4.33
CA LYS A 101 -4.86 7.62 -5.38
C LYS A 101 -6.23 8.00 -4.80
N ALA A 102 -6.74 7.23 -3.84
CA ALA A 102 -7.99 7.56 -3.17
C ALA A 102 -7.90 8.89 -2.41
N CYS A 103 -6.74 9.19 -1.83
CA CYS A 103 -6.49 10.46 -1.15
C CYS A 103 -6.20 11.65 -2.09
N SER A 104 -5.85 11.43 -3.36
CA SER A 104 -5.50 12.56 -4.26
C SER A 104 -6.71 13.40 -4.70
N GLY A 105 -7.93 12.86 -4.58
CA GLY A 105 -9.17 13.52 -5.02
C GLY A 105 -9.67 14.66 -4.11
N SER A 106 -9.11 14.83 -2.91
CA SER A 106 -9.57 15.87 -1.96
C SER A 106 -8.85 17.22 -2.08
N SER A 107 -7.91 17.36 -3.03
CA SER A 107 -7.12 18.59 -3.25
C SER A 107 -7.75 19.52 -4.30
N GLY A 108 -9.02 19.85 -4.13
CA GLY A 108 -9.77 20.78 -4.99
C GLY A 108 -9.69 22.25 -4.55
N GLY A 109 -8.64 22.67 -3.88
CA GLY A 109 -8.40 24.09 -3.54
C GLY A 109 -7.65 24.79 -4.68
N GLU A 110 -7.98 26.04 -4.97
CA GLU A 110 -7.28 26.87 -5.95
C GLU A 110 -5.75 26.81 -5.75
N ASN A 111 -5.06 26.01 -6.56
CA ASN A 111 -3.61 25.89 -6.52
C ASN A 111 -2.99 27.13 -7.15
N LYS A 112 -2.82 28.20 -6.36
CA LYS A 112 -2.01 29.36 -6.73
C LYS A 112 -0.54 28.91 -6.81
N MET A 113 0.12 29.20 -7.93
CA MET A 113 1.54 28.86 -8.11
C MET A 113 2.37 29.40 -6.95
N ALA A 114 3.19 28.54 -6.33
CA ALA A 114 4.15 28.96 -5.33
C ALA A 114 5.11 29.98 -5.96
N ARG A 115 5.38 31.08 -5.26
CA ARG A 115 6.35 32.08 -5.75
C ARG A 115 7.73 31.41 -5.91
N PRO A 116 8.55 31.83 -6.90
CA PRO A 116 9.82 31.18 -7.23
C PRO A 116 10.77 30.97 -6.03
N ALA A 117 10.67 31.81 -5.00
CA ALA A 117 11.54 31.86 -3.83
C ALA A 117 11.51 30.63 -2.89
N GLY A 118 10.80 29.55 -3.22
CA GLY A 118 10.79 28.33 -2.41
C GLY A 118 10.83 27.02 -3.19
N VAL A 119 10.83 27.08 -4.53
CA VAL A 119 10.93 25.88 -5.38
C VAL A 119 12.39 25.57 -5.70
N GLU A 120 13.21 26.62 -5.85
CA GLU A 120 14.66 26.54 -5.86
C GLU A 120 15.18 27.20 -4.59
N PRO A 121 16.19 26.63 -3.91
CA PRO A 121 16.89 27.33 -2.84
C PRO A 121 17.30 28.69 -3.37
N THR A 122 16.99 29.78 -2.65
CA THR A 122 17.51 31.10 -3.00
C THR A 122 19.01 30.94 -3.18
N THR A 123 19.49 31.05 -4.42
CA THR A 123 20.92 31.06 -4.70
C THR A 123 21.47 32.18 -3.85
N LEU A 124 22.28 31.80 -2.87
CA LEU A 124 23.06 32.71 -2.03
C LEU A 124 23.65 33.74 -2.97
N GLY A 125 23.28 35.00 -2.76
CA GLY A 125 23.63 36.10 -3.64
C GLY A 125 25.12 36.04 -3.93
N PHE A 126 25.47 35.70 -5.17
CA PHE A 126 26.81 35.85 -5.69
C PHE A 126 27.07 37.35 -5.80
N GLY A 127 27.56 37.91 -4.71
CA GLY A 127 28.35 39.12 -4.76
C GLY A 127 29.53 38.86 -5.71
N ASN A 128 29.77 39.85 -6.56
CA ASN A 128 30.89 40.00 -7.49
C ASN A 128 30.83 39.25 -8.84
N GLN A 129 30.41 40.05 -9.83
CA GLN A 129 31.20 40.38 -11.04
C GLN A 129 31.72 39.21 -11.87
N TYR A 130 30.87 38.60 -12.69
CA TYR A 130 31.30 38.14 -14.03
C TYR A 130 30.17 38.35 -15.04
N SER A 131 30.52 39.14 -16.05
CA SER A 131 29.73 39.52 -17.21
C SER A 131 29.43 38.30 -18.08
N ILE A 132 28.16 37.90 -18.15
CA ILE A 132 27.63 37.22 -19.33
C ILE A 132 26.53 38.06 -19.94
N HIS A 133 26.96 38.96 -20.83
CA HIS A 133 26.11 39.57 -21.83
C HIS A 133 25.61 38.44 -22.75
N LEU A 134 24.48 37.80 -22.42
CA LEU A 134 23.76 36.98 -23.39
C LEU A 134 22.96 37.93 -24.30
N SER A 135 23.60 38.31 -25.41
CA SER A 135 22.94 38.87 -26.59
C SER A 135 21.91 37.88 -27.11
N TYR A 136 20.62 38.13 -26.84
CA TYR A 136 19.56 37.48 -27.58
C TYR A 136 19.55 38.05 -29.00
N GLY A 137 20.10 37.27 -29.92
CA GLY A 137 19.93 37.47 -31.35
C GLY A 137 18.45 37.42 -31.69
N ARG A 138 17.94 38.57 -32.10
CA ARG A 138 16.68 38.74 -32.82
C ARG A 138 16.91 38.25 -34.24
N ILE A 139 16.20 37.20 -34.66
CA ILE A 139 16.09 36.81 -36.08
C ILE A 139 14.59 36.78 -36.40
N HIS A 140 14.28 37.38 -37.55
CA HIS A 140 12.96 37.71 -38.10
C HIS A 140 11.94 36.57 -38.10
#